data_AF-A0A1G5D347-F1
#
_entry.id   AF-A0A1G5D347-F1
#
_cell.length_a   1.000
_cell.length_b   1.000
_cell.length_c   1.000
_cell.angle_alpha   90.00
_cell.angle_beta   90.00
_cell.angle_gamma   90.00
#
_symmetry.space_group_name_H-M   'P 1'
#
loop_
_entity.id
_entity.type
_entity.pdbx_description
1 polymer ?
#
loop_
_entity_poly.entity_id
_entity_poly.type
_entity_poly.pdbx_seq_one_letter_code
_entity_poly.pdbx_strand_id
1 'polypeptide(L)'
;MEETNSYKLIIYGKGRVLSKNENLIPWDNVVAFGDRSACEGELYNGIPVVSPDKIKDFSYDYVIIFSDLYYIEIRNELIFKYDVLMNSIFSWQILRNDFFTENKELLDFLCFFLNACNCDSILEIGTGLLGKIRREVINLPMSYEYNINLVGSIGDEGWKNVYDNMFSSIDSAERRYDLLILYKDFEDYAHIDTINKIGFSRLIYIDNPLSESATDHLNDLRQLYGENVYTFAFNTFIVFLISFDKKIDNIDYTNYVVTHKPFQINCGKEYSPICVGGYKHTNWLSEEKGENIHSYNDRINECTALYWIWKNTKEQYVGLSHYRRFFYNSAYKHEINRLSESTVKRILVDGKVQIILPSLLIMGYSVMDNIRATVSDRYCDEGYDILSKLIGERCPDYLDSFMCVMNGNLLYRCNMFVCSRIILDKYCDWLFSFLIDAADLLDVSEANAYQKRTIGYFAEAMWTVWIRNHSYKVYELPVSDV
;
A
#
# COMPACT_ATOMS: atom_id res chain seq x y z
N MET A 1 28.27 9.42 -31.60
CA MET A 1 27.24 8.38 -31.47
C MET A 1 26.97 8.30 -29.99
N GLU A 2 26.05 9.14 -29.53
CA GLU A 2 25.56 9.08 -28.16
C GLU A 2 24.88 7.73 -27.98
N GLU A 3 25.31 6.96 -26.98
CA GLU A 3 24.58 5.78 -26.55
C GLU A 3 23.26 6.26 -25.99
N THR A 4 22.21 6.27 -26.82
CA THR A 4 20.83 6.40 -26.35
C THR A 4 20.62 5.31 -25.30
N ASN A 5 20.31 5.71 -24.07
CA ASN A 5 19.96 4.82 -22.96
C ASN A 5 18.68 4.05 -23.37
N SER A 6 18.85 2.94 -24.08
CA SER A 6 17.76 2.16 -24.68
C SER A 6 17.17 1.23 -23.63
N TYR A 7 16.10 1.68 -22.96
CA TYR A 7 15.29 0.82 -22.09
C TYR A 7 14.67 -0.35 -22.87
N LYS A 8 14.46 -1.49 -22.21
CA LYS A 8 13.86 -2.70 -22.77
C LYS A 8 12.47 -2.93 -22.21
N LEU A 9 11.52 -3.23 -23.09
CA LEU A 9 10.10 -3.39 -22.77
C LEU A 9 9.61 -4.83 -22.95
N ILE A 10 8.76 -5.25 -22.02
CA ILE A 10 7.83 -6.35 -22.25
C ILE A 10 6.43 -5.77 -22.40
N ILE A 11 5.74 -6.14 -23.48
CA ILE A 11 4.36 -5.74 -23.70
C ILE A 11 3.44 -6.86 -23.22
N TYR A 12 2.54 -6.58 -22.28
CA TYR A 12 1.66 -7.59 -21.70
C TYR A 12 0.20 -7.42 -22.13
N GLY A 13 -0.35 -8.45 -22.76
CA GLY A 13 -1.74 -8.54 -23.22
C GLY A 13 -1.91 -8.20 -24.70
N LYS A 14 -2.35 -9.17 -25.51
CA LYS A 14 -2.56 -9.03 -26.96
C LYS A 14 -4.02 -8.73 -27.34
N GLY A 15 -4.71 -7.96 -26.49
CA GLY A 15 -6.14 -7.70 -26.62
C GLY A 15 -6.52 -6.54 -27.55
N ARG A 16 -7.77 -6.12 -27.45
CA ARG A 16 -8.32 -4.98 -28.21
C ARG A 16 -7.60 -3.65 -27.92
N VAL A 17 -7.07 -3.48 -26.71
CA VAL A 17 -6.33 -2.26 -26.33
C VAL A 17 -5.00 -2.18 -27.07
N LEU A 18 -4.27 -3.30 -27.20
CA LEU A 18 -3.04 -3.39 -27.99
C LEU A 18 -3.31 -3.00 -29.44
N SER A 19 -4.20 -3.73 -30.13
CA SER A 19 -4.50 -3.51 -31.56
C SER A 19 -4.92 -2.08 -31.91
N LYS A 20 -5.54 -1.33 -30.98
CA LYS A 20 -5.93 0.06 -31.20
C LYS A 20 -4.80 1.08 -31.01
N ASN A 21 -3.76 0.70 -30.29
CA ASN A 21 -2.71 1.63 -29.82
C ASN A 21 -1.31 1.15 -30.21
N GLU A 22 -1.18 0.21 -31.16
CA GLU A 22 0.12 -0.30 -31.64
C GLU A 22 1.06 0.78 -32.16
N ASN A 23 0.48 1.86 -32.68
CA ASN A 23 1.23 3.01 -33.18
C ASN A 23 2.00 3.77 -32.09
N LEU A 24 1.69 3.53 -30.81
CA LEU A 24 2.41 4.12 -29.68
C LEU A 24 3.61 3.28 -29.22
N ILE A 25 3.75 2.05 -29.74
CA ILE A 25 4.76 1.11 -29.25
C ILE A 25 6.13 1.46 -29.86
N PRO A 26 7.18 1.68 -29.04
CA PRO A 26 8.55 1.79 -29.53
C PRO A 26 9.08 0.38 -29.82
N TRP A 27 8.79 -0.12 -31.02
CA TRP A 27 9.05 -1.51 -31.41
C TRP A 27 10.51 -1.95 -31.23
N ASP A 28 11.46 -1.04 -31.44
CA ASP A 28 12.89 -1.31 -31.29
C ASP A 28 13.30 -1.65 -29.84
N ASN A 29 12.48 -1.25 -28.86
CA ASN A 29 12.72 -1.46 -27.44
C ASN A 29 12.03 -2.74 -26.91
N VAL A 30 11.15 -3.38 -27.70
CA VAL A 30 10.35 -4.51 -27.23
C VAL A 30 11.10 -5.83 -27.35
N VAL A 31 11.31 -6.52 -26.23
CA VAL A 31 12.05 -7.80 -26.19
C VAL A 31 11.14 -9.04 -26.17
N ALA A 32 9.91 -8.90 -25.67
CA ALA A 32 8.92 -9.98 -25.61
C ALA A 32 7.49 -9.46 -25.45
N PHE A 33 6.52 -10.31 -25.80
CA PHE A 33 5.12 -10.15 -25.44
C PHE A 33 4.73 -11.17 -24.37
N GLY A 34 4.06 -10.72 -23.30
CA GLY A 34 3.46 -11.60 -22.31
C GLY A 34 1.96 -11.80 -22.57
N ASP A 35 1.48 -13.05 -22.61
CA ASP A 35 0.05 -13.33 -22.66
C ASP A 35 -0.30 -14.67 -21.98
N ARG A 36 -1.43 -14.73 -21.29
CA ARG A 36 -1.91 -15.98 -20.67
C ARG A 36 -2.25 -17.04 -21.72
N SER A 37 -2.61 -16.64 -22.94
CA SER A 37 -2.93 -17.55 -24.05
C SER A 37 -1.73 -17.85 -24.95
N ALA A 38 -0.51 -17.53 -24.53
CA ALA A 38 0.68 -17.72 -25.35
C ALA A 38 0.87 -19.18 -25.75
N CYS A 39 1.08 -19.43 -27.04
CA CYS A 39 1.40 -20.74 -27.59
C CYS A 39 2.92 -20.90 -27.78
N GLU A 40 3.43 -22.13 -27.74
CA GLU A 40 4.85 -22.39 -27.96
C GLU A 40 5.27 -21.95 -29.38
N GLY A 41 6.33 -21.14 -29.47
CA GLY A 41 6.86 -20.60 -30.73
C GLY A 41 6.02 -19.47 -31.34
N GLU A 42 5.01 -18.96 -30.64
CA GLU A 42 4.21 -17.83 -31.12
C GLU A 42 5.04 -16.54 -31.22
N LEU A 43 4.82 -15.78 -32.29
CA LEU A 43 5.47 -14.49 -32.54
C LEU A 43 4.41 -13.41 -32.80
N TYR A 44 4.64 -12.20 -32.29
CA TYR A 44 3.89 -10.99 -32.60
C TYR A 44 4.82 -9.99 -33.27
N ASN A 45 4.60 -9.63 -34.54
CA ASN A 45 5.51 -8.79 -35.32
C ASN A 45 6.99 -9.26 -35.27
N GLY A 46 7.21 -10.60 -35.24
CA GLY A 46 8.55 -11.19 -35.15
C GLY A 46 9.13 -11.26 -33.74
N ILE A 47 8.44 -10.75 -32.73
CA ILE A 47 8.85 -10.74 -31.31
C ILE A 47 8.21 -11.93 -30.58
N PRO A 48 8.92 -12.67 -29.72
CA PRO A 48 8.38 -13.84 -29.03
C PRO A 48 7.21 -13.50 -28.12
N VAL A 49 6.15 -14.30 -28.20
CA VAL A 49 5.02 -14.28 -27.26
C VAL A 49 5.22 -15.42 -26.25
N VAL A 50 5.22 -15.08 -24.97
CA VAL A 50 5.51 -16.01 -23.89
C VAL A 50 4.43 -15.99 -22.82
N SER A 51 4.29 -17.11 -22.12
CA SER A 51 3.46 -17.19 -20.93
C SER A 51 4.07 -16.34 -19.80
N PRO A 52 3.26 -15.87 -18.85
CA PRO A 52 3.73 -14.90 -17.85
C PRO A 52 4.88 -15.41 -16.97
N ASP A 53 4.97 -16.73 -16.74
CA ASP A 53 6.04 -17.38 -15.98
C ASP A 53 7.43 -17.31 -16.65
N LYS A 54 7.46 -17.08 -17.97
CA LYS A 54 8.67 -16.94 -18.78
C LYS A 54 9.14 -15.50 -18.97
N ILE A 55 8.39 -14.51 -18.46
CA ILE A 55 8.76 -13.09 -18.54
C ILE A 55 10.13 -12.84 -17.91
N LYS A 56 10.42 -13.51 -16.79
CA LYS A 56 11.70 -13.43 -16.08
C LYS A 56 12.91 -13.95 -16.86
N ASP A 57 12.69 -14.68 -17.95
CA ASP A 57 13.76 -15.23 -18.78
C ASP A 57 14.36 -14.15 -19.72
N PHE A 58 13.73 -12.97 -19.78
CA PHE A 58 14.17 -11.84 -20.58
C PHE A 58 14.84 -10.77 -19.70
N SER A 59 15.81 -10.06 -20.27
CA SER A 59 16.33 -8.81 -19.71
C SER A 59 15.40 -7.68 -20.14
N TYR A 60 14.70 -7.08 -19.18
CA TYR A 60 13.77 -5.96 -19.39
C TYR A 60 13.89 -4.93 -18.26
N ASP A 61 13.54 -3.69 -18.57
CA ASP A 61 13.45 -2.61 -17.59
C ASP A 61 12.01 -2.41 -17.14
N TYR A 62 11.05 -2.52 -18.07
CA TYR A 62 9.64 -2.25 -17.82
C TYR A 62 8.69 -3.28 -18.45
N VAL A 63 7.56 -3.51 -17.78
CA VAL A 63 6.42 -4.29 -18.30
C VAL A 63 5.24 -3.34 -18.50
N ILE A 64 4.76 -3.24 -19.74
CA ILE A 64 3.66 -2.35 -20.12
C ILE A 64 2.39 -3.17 -20.35
N ILE A 65 1.39 -2.99 -19.49
CA ILE A 65 0.12 -3.72 -19.55
C ILE A 65 -0.85 -3.01 -20.50
N PHE A 66 -1.25 -3.70 -21.56
CA PHE A 66 -2.24 -3.28 -22.54
C PHE A 66 -3.64 -3.81 -22.19
N SER A 67 -4.15 -3.39 -21.04
CA SER A 67 -5.50 -3.69 -20.58
C SER A 67 -5.96 -2.63 -19.58
N ASP A 68 -7.03 -1.91 -19.87
CA ASP A 68 -7.62 -0.96 -18.91
C ASP A 68 -8.45 -1.68 -17.85
N LEU A 69 -9.32 -2.61 -18.30
CA LEU A 69 -10.29 -3.29 -17.43
C LEU A 69 -9.63 -4.22 -16.41
N TYR A 70 -8.58 -4.94 -16.83
CA TYR A 70 -7.93 -5.94 -15.99
C TYR A 70 -6.55 -5.48 -15.51
N TYR A 71 -6.25 -4.19 -15.59
CA TYR A 71 -4.92 -3.65 -15.22
C TYR A 71 -4.50 -4.10 -13.81
N ILE A 72 -5.34 -3.83 -12.81
CA ILE A 72 -5.04 -4.14 -11.40
C ILE A 72 -4.86 -5.64 -11.19
N GLU A 73 -5.73 -6.46 -11.77
CA GLU A 73 -5.66 -7.92 -11.67
C GLU A 73 -4.38 -8.48 -12.30
N ILE A 74 -4.04 -8.01 -13.50
CA ILE A 74 -2.83 -8.43 -14.22
C ILE A 74 -1.58 -7.96 -13.46
N ARG A 75 -1.54 -6.69 -13.03
CA ARG A 75 -0.44 -6.13 -12.23
C ARG A 75 -0.22 -6.96 -10.96
N ASN A 76 -1.29 -7.25 -10.22
CA ASN A 76 -1.22 -8.07 -9.01
C ASN A 76 -0.77 -9.50 -9.32
N GLU A 77 -1.22 -10.09 -10.43
CA GLU A 77 -0.75 -11.42 -10.84
C GLU A 77 0.76 -11.41 -11.17
N LEU A 78 1.22 -10.43 -11.95
CA LEU A 78 2.63 -10.26 -12.30
C LEU A 78 3.51 -10.11 -11.05
N ILE A 79 3.09 -9.28 -10.09
CA ILE A 79 3.84 -9.07 -8.84
C ILE A 79 3.80 -10.32 -7.96
N PHE A 80 2.60 -10.82 -7.66
CA PHE A 80 2.42 -11.83 -6.61
C PHE A 80 2.63 -13.27 -7.06
N LYS A 81 2.51 -13.55 -8.36
CA LYS A 81 2.63 -14.90 -8.90
C LYS A 81 3.90 -15.09 -9.75
N TYR A 82 4.32 -14.06 -10.47
CA TYR A 82 5.42 -14.15 -11.43
C TYR A 82 6.65 -13.33 -11.02
N ASP A 83 6.65 -12.76 -9.80
CA ASP A 83 7.82 -12.11 -9.20
C ASP A 83 8.33 -10.89 -9.98
N VAL A 84 7.46 -10.27 -10.79
CA VAL A 84 7.79 -9.05 -11.54
C VAL A 84 7.89 -7.88 -10.57
N LEU A 85 8.99 -7.13 -10.64
CA LEU A 85 9.21 -5.98 -9.79
C LEU A 85 8.09 -4.97 -9.95
N MET A 86 7.46 -4.61 -8.85
CA MET A 86 6.32 -3.70 -8.89
C MET A 86 6.62 -2.35 -9.55
N ASN A 87 7.80 -1.77 -9.28
CA ASN A 87 8.18 -0.46 -9.80
C ASN A 87 8.55 -0.49 -11.30
N SER A 88 8.50 -1.66 -11.95
CA SER A 88 8.71 -1.78 -13.39
C SER A 88 7.41 -1.96 -14.18
N ILE A 89 6.25 -2.01 -13.53
CA ILE A 89 4.97 -2.31 -14.20
C ILE A 89 4.16 -1.02 -14.42
N PHE A 90 3.85 -0.74 -15.68
CA PHE A 90 3.09 0.45 -16.08
C PHE A 90 1.89 0.09 -16.97
N SER A 91 0.89 0.95 -17.01
CA SER A 91 -0.21 0.93 -17.97
C SER A 91 0.27 1.45 -19.31
N TRP A 92 -0.25 0.90 -20.41
CA TRP A 92 0.04 1.35 -21.78
C TRP A 92 -0.12 2.86 -22.01
N GLN A 93 -0.95 3.53 -21.20
CA GLN A 93 -1.18 4.97 -21.29
C GLN A 93 0.10 5.79 -21.06
N ILE A 94 1.12 5.21 -20.42
CA ILE A 94 2.45 5.80 -20.27
C ILE A 94 3.14 6.10 -21.63
N LEU A 95 2.72 5.44 -22.70
CA LEU A 95 3.24 5.65 -24.06
C LEU A 95 2.63 6.88 -24.75
N ARG A 96 1.73 7.61 -24.09
CA ARG A 96 1.13 8.85 -24.62
C ARG A 96 2.01 10.07 -24.33
N ASN A 97 2.05 11.01 -25.28
CA ASN A 97 2.79 12.27 -25.15
C ASN A 97 2.03 13.37 -24.38
N ASP A 98 0.71 13.31 -24.27
CA ASP A 98 -0.18 14.38 -23.74
C ASP A 98 -0.62 14.15 -22.28
N PHE A 99 0.20 13.43 -21.54
CA PHE A 99 -0.25 12.49 -20.52
C PHE A 99 -0.74 13.10 -19.18
N PHE A 100 -0.38 14.34 -18.84
CA PHE A 100 -0.58 14.89 -17.48
C PHE A 100 -1.79 15.80 -17.27
N THR A 101 -2.52 16.16 -18.33
CA THR A 101 -3.65 17.13 -18.21
C THR A 101 -4.92 16.53 -17.61
N GLU A 102 -5.04 15.21 -17.50
CA GLU A 102 -6.24 14.51 -16.99
C GLU A 102 -5.89 13.28 -16.13
N ASN A 103 -4.71 13.27 -15.51
CA ASN A 103 -4.27 12.11 -14.73
C ASN A 103 -4.79 12.17 -13.28
N LYS A 104 -5.88 11.44 -13.02
CA LYS A 104 -6.47 11.33 -11.68
C LYS A 104 -5.50 10.77 -10.63
N GLU A 105 -4.63 9.82 -10.98
CA GLU A 105 -3.69 9.23 -10.03
C GLU A 105 -2.61 10.23 -9.58
N LEU A 106 -2.11 11.05 -10.51
CA LEU A 106 -1.21 12.16 -10.19
C LEU A 106 -1.91 13.19 -9.30
N LEU A 107 -3.15 13.49 -9.61
CA LEU A 107 -3.94 14.42 -8.83
C LEU A 107 -4.19 13.93 -7.41
N ASP A 108 -4.63 12.68 -7.25
CA ASP A 108 -4.82 12.04 -5.95
C ASP A 108 -3.50 12.04 -5.16
N PHE A 109 -2.37 11.76 -5.81
CA PHE A 109 -1.04 11.84 -5.22
C PHE A 109 -0.70 13.25 -4.71
N LEU A 110 -0.81 14.27 -5.57
CA LEU A 110 -0.47 15.66 -5.22
C LEU A 110 -1.39 16.17 -4.11
N CYS A 111 -2.70 15.94 -4.21
CA CYS A 111 -3.66 16.29 -3.16
C CYS A 111 -3.33 15.63 -1.82
N PHE A 112 -3.02 14.33 -1.84
CA PHE A 112 -2.60 13.61 -0.65
C PHE A 112 -1.32 14.22 -0.05
N PHE A 113 -0.30 14.44 -0.87
CA PHE A 113 1.00 14.91 -0.43
C PHE A 113 0.94 16.31 0.17
N LEU A 114 0.25 17.24 -0.51
CA LEU A 114 0.11 18.63 -0.06
C LEU A 114 -0.63 18.73 1.27
N ASN A 115 -1.66 17.92 1.47
CA ASN A 115 -2.37 17.81 2.76
C ASN A 115 -1.50 17.23 3.87
N ALA A 116 -0.61 16.28 3.55
CA ALA A 116 0.21 15.59 4.55
C ALA A 116 1.43 16.40 5.00
N CYS A 117 1.99 17.25 4.13
CA CYS A 117 3.30 17.87 4.33
C CYS A 117 3.28 19.20 5.09
N ASN A 118 2.11 19.78 5.34
CA ASN A 118 1.94 21.09 6.02
C ASN A 118 2.93 22.15 5.49
N CYS A 119 2.98 22.29 4.16
CA CYS A 119 3.80 23.28 3.48
C CYS A 119 3.07 24.62 3.47
N ASP A 120 3.76 25.73 3.72
CA ASP A 120 3.16 27.08 3.63
C ASP A 120 3.55 27.77 2.31
N SER A 121 4.71 27.41 1.76
CA SER A 121 5.27 27.99 0.52
C SER A 121 5.61 26.91 -0.51
N ILE A 122 5.06 27.05 -1.71
CA ILE A 122 5.23 26.10 -2.82
C ILE A 122 5.76 26.87 -4.03
N LEU A 123 6.78 26.32 -4.70
CA LEU A 123 7.20 26.79 -6.01
C LEU A 123 7.10 25.66 -7.03
N GLU A 124 6.27 25.88 -8.04
CA GLU A 124 6.21 25.05 -9.22
C GLU A 124 7.18 25.57 -10.29
N ILE A 125 7.84 24.68 -11.02
CA ILE A 125 8.67 25.01 -12.18
C ILE A 125 8.16 24.23 -13.39
N GLY A 126 7.70 24.93 -14.43
CA GLY A 126 7.18 24.29 -15.64
C GLY A 126 5.95 24.99 -16.24
N THR A 127 5.01 24.16 -16.71
CA THR A 127 3.87 24.58 -17.54
C THR A 127 2.53 24.79 -16.79
N GLY A 128 2.57 25.00 -15.48
CA GLY A 128 1.38 25.26 -14.66
C GLY A 128 0.53 24.02 -14.35
N LEU A 129 1.14 22.93 -13.90
CA LEU A 129 0.52 21.69 -13.46
C LEU A 129 -0.54 21.90 -12.37
N LEU A 130 -0.22 22.64 -11.29
CA LEU A 130 -1.19 22.92 -10.21
C LEU A 130 -2.42 23.69 -10.73
N GLY A 131 -2.18 24.56 -11.71
CA GLY A 131 -3.20 25.25 -12.49
C GLY A 131 -4.17 24.31 -13.20
N LYS A 132 -3.63 23.32 -13.92
CA LYS A 132 -4.40 22.31 -14.66
C LYS A 132 -5.30 21.47 -13.76
N ILE A 133 -4.85 21.17 -12.54
CA ILE A 133 -5.61 20.35 -11.58
C ILE A 133 -6.49 21.15 -10.61
N ARG A 134 -6.52 22.48 -10.74
CA ARG A 134 -7.24 23.42 -9.86
C ARG A 134 -8.67 23.04 -9.52
N ARG A 135 -9.43 22.51 -10.50
CA ARG A 135 -10.87 22.23 -10.34
C ARG A 135 -11.17 21.20 -9.25
N GLU A 136 -10.21 20.34 -8.93
CA GLU A 136 -10.33 19.33 -7.88
C GLU A 136 -9.55 19.73 -6.60
N VAL A 137 -8.51 20.56 -6.73
CA VAL A 137 -7.76 21.20 -5.62
C VAL A 137 -8.65 22.11 -4.76
N ILE A 138 -9.70 22.73 -5.32
CA ILE A 138 -10.66 23.56 -4.56
C ILE A 138 -11.44 22.76 -3.49
N ASN A 139 -11.48 21.42 -3.58
CA ASN A 139 -12.08 20.55 -2.56
C ASN A 139 -11.05 19.96 -1.57
N LEU A 140 -9.78 20.36 -1.63
CA LEU A 140 -8.89 20.17 -0.50
C LEU A 140 -9.54 20.86 0.70
N PRO A 141 -9.55 20.26 1.91
CA PRO A 141 -9.97 20.94 3.12
C PRO A 141 -8.97 22.08 3.40
N MET A 142 -9.13 23.20 2.70
CA MET A 142 -8.30 24.39 2.78
C MET A 142 -8.60 25.09 4.10
N SER A 143 -7.99 24.61 5.18
CA SER A 143 -7.84 25.40 6.40
C SER A 143 -6.61 26.33 6.33
N TYR A 144 -5.85 26.33 5.22
CA TYR A 144 -4.62 27.09 5.04
C TYR A 144 -4.54 27.69 3.63
N GLU A 145 -4.23 29.00 3.54
CA GLU A 145 -3.86 29.69 2.30
C GLU A 145 -2.39 29.36 2.00
N TYR A 146 -2.13 28.46 1.05
CA TYR A 146 -0.77 28.19 0.57
C TYR A 146 -0.27 29.37 -0.27
N ASN A 147 0.99 29.80 -0.10
CA ASN A 147 1.67 30.72 -1.02
C ASN A 147 2.24 29.89 -2.18
N ILE A 148 1.56 29.91 -3.34
CA ILE A 148 1.90 29.10 -4.51
C ILE A 148 2.48 30.00 -5.59
N ASN A 149 3.75 29.78 -5.94
CA ASN A 149 4.42 30.52 -7.00
C ASN A 149 4.78 29.61 -8.18
N LEU A 150 5.00 30.21 -9.35
CA LEU A 150 5.40 29.52 -10.57
C LEU A 150 6.63 30.18 -11.20
N VAL A 151 7.63 29.39 -11.58
CA VAL A 151 8.63 29.78 -12.59
C VAL A 151 8.23 29.08 -13.88
N GLY A 152 7.86 29.87 -14.89
CA GLY A 152 7.50 29.36 -16.21
C GLY A 152 6.25 29.98 -16.78
N SER A 153 5.53 29.23 -17.61
CA SER A 153 4.36 29.71 -18.33
C SER A 153 3.15 28.82 -18.11
N ILE A 154 1.95 29.39 -18.11
CA ILE A 154 0.70 28.63 -18.06
C ILE A 154 0.16 28.47 -19.49
N GLY A 155 -0.35 27.27 -19.81
CA GLY A 155 -0.98 27.01 -21.11
C GLY A 155 -2.34 27.69 -21.28
N ASP A 156 -3.05 27.95 -20.19
CA ASP A 156 -4.37 28.60 -20.15
C ASP A 156 -4.38 29.69 -19.07
N GLU A 157 -4.68 30.93 -19.47
CA GLU A 157 -4.78 32.10 -18.59
C GLU A 157 -5.83 31.94 -17.47
N GLY A 158 -6.82 31.05 -17.65
CA GLY A 158 -7.80 30.71 -16.60
C GLY A 158 -7.16 30.11 -15.34
N TRP A 159 -5.93 29.61 -15.44
CA TRP A 159 -5.19 29.04 -14.31
C TRP A 159 -4.36 30.06 -13.54
N LYS A 160 -4.23 31.29 -14.04
CA LYS A 160 -3.39 32.32 -13.42
C LYS A 160 -3.72 32.56 -11.96
N ASN A 161 -5.00 32.56 -11.60
CA ASN A 161 -5.44 32.82 -10.22
C ASN A 161 -5.16 31.65 -9.25
N VAL A 162 -4.39 30.63 -9.64
CA VAL A 162 -3.84 29.61 -8.72
C VAL A 162 -2.54 30.08 -8.09
N TYR A 163 -1.79 30.92 -8.81
CA TYR A 163 -0.46 31.34 -8.43
C TYR A 163 -0.50 32.76 -7.89
N ASP A 164 0.13 32.95 -6.73
CA ASP A 164 0.32 34.26 -6.09
C ASP A 164 1.34 35.09 -6.89
N ASN A 165 2.44 34.46 -7.33
CA ASN A 165 3.44 35.09 -8.19
C ASN A 165 3.86 34.17 -9.33
N MET A 166 4.11 34.77 -10.50
CA MET A 166 4.69 34.09 -11.66
C MET A 166 5.99 34.79 -12.05
N PHE A 167 7.07 34.02 -12.14
CA PHE A 167 8.41 34.47 -12.43
C PHE A 167 8.82 34.02 -13.84
N SER A 168 9.54 34.89 -14.56
CA SER A 168 10.07 34.58 -15.89
C SER A 168 11.32 33.71 -15.85
N SER A 169 11.98 33.59 -14.70
CA SER A 169 13.19 32.77 -14.50
C SER A 169 13.37 32.39 -13.04
N ILE A 170 14.12 31.32 -12.81
CA ILE A 170 14.41 30.82 -11.46
C ILE A 170 15.18 31.82 -10.59
N ASP A 171 16.06 32.63 -11.20
CA ASP A 171 16.82 33.68 -10.49
C ASP A 171 15.94 34.80 -9.94
N SER A 172 14.70 34.93 -10.45
CA SER A 172 13.73 35.94 -10.00
C SER A 172 12.85 35.45 -8.86
N ALA A 173 12.87 34.15 -8.56
CA ALA A 173 12.06 33.55 -7.51
C ALA A 173 12.67 33.76 -6.12
N GLU A 174 11.85 33.59 -5.08
CA GLU A 174 12.33 33.61 -3.70
C GLU A 174 13.38 32.52 -3.42
N ARG A 175 14.24 32.78 -2.44
CA ARG A 175 15.38 31.88 -2.14
C ARG A 175 15.01 30.66 -1.31
N ARG A 176 13.79 30.55 -0.78
CA ARG A 176 13.39 29.43 0.07
C ARG A 176 11.91 29.09 -0.07
N TYR A 177 11.61 27.80 -0.24
CA TYR A 177 10.26 27.24 -0.27
C TYR A 177 10.17 25.98 0.59
N ASP A 178 8.97 25.60 1.04
CA ASP A 178 8.78 24.33 1.74
C ASP A 178 8.73 23.15 0.77
N LEU A 179 8.14 23.37 -0.41
CA LEU A 179 8.00 22.38 -1.47
C LEU A 179 8.35 22.97 -2.84
N LEU A 180 9.25 22.29 -3.56
CA LEU A 180 9.41 22.46 -5.00
C LEU A 180 8.66 21.37 -5.76
N ILE A 181 7.99 21.75 -6.84
CA ILE A 181 7.37 20.81 -7.78
C ILE A 181 8.02 21.02 -9.14
N LEU A 182 8.75 19.99 -9.57
CA LEU A 182 9.30 19.83 -10.90
C LEU A 182 8.45 18.83 -11.67
N TYR A 183 8.34 19.07 -12.96
CA TYR A 183 7.62 18.20 -13.88
C TYR A 183 8.44 18.05 -15.17
N LYS A 184 8.31 16.94 -15.92
CA LYS A 184 9.12 16.57 -17.10
C LYS A 184 9.63 17.75 -17.96
N ASP A 185 8.78 18.74 -18.24
CA ASP A 185 9.11 19.88 -19.10
C ASP A 185 9.78 21.06 -18.35
N PHE A 186 10.37 20.83 -17.17
CA PHE A 186 10.97 21.90 -16.35
C PHE A 186 12.26 22.45 -16.97
N GLU A 187 12.95 21.68 -17.80
CA GLU A 187 14.26 22.06 -18.38
C GLU A 187 14.18 23.28 -19.30
N ASP A 188 13.03 23.49 -19.94
CA ASP A 188 12.75 24.70 -20.73
C ASP A 188 12.78 25.98 -19.86
N TYR A 189 12.73 25.83 -18.54
CA TYR A 189 12.65 26.91 -17.56
C TYR A 189 13.81 26.95 -16.57
N ALA A 190 14.40 25.80 -16.21
CA ALA A 190 15.52 25.70 -15.29
C ALA A 190 16.28 24.37 -15.42
N HIS A 191 17.60 24.38 -15.21
CA HIS A 191 18.40 23.16 -15.05
C HIS A 191 18.49 22.73 -13.58
N ILE A 192 18.73 21.43 -13.33
CA ILE A 192 18.83 20.89 -11.96
C ILE A 192 19.87 21.62 -11.09
N ASP A 193 21.01 22.00 -11.67
CA ASP A 193 22.04 22.79 -11.01
C ASP A 193 21.57 24.18 -10.57
N THR A 194 20.64 24.79 -11.33
CA THR A 194 20.06 26.08 -10.97
C THR A 194 18.98 25.95 -9.90
N ILE A 195 18.28 24.82 -9.85
CA ILE A 195 17.28 24.52 -8.81
C ILE A 195 17.91 24.46 -7.41
N ASN A 196 19.15 23.96 -7.31
CA ASN A 196 19.92 23.95 -6.06
C ASN A 196 20.21 25.35 -5.48
N LYS A 197 20.05 26.43 -6.26
CA LYS A 197 20.16 27.79 -5.74
C LYS A 197 18.95 28.21 -4.90
N ILE A 198 17.82 27.54 -5.09
CA ILE A 198 16.61 27.70 -4.28
C ILE A 198 16.71 26.74 -3.11
N GLY A 199 16.61 27.27 -1.88
CA GLY A 199 16.50 26.43 -0.70
C GLY A 199 15.13 25.76 -0.62
N PHE A 200 15.09 24.46 -0.33
CA PHE A 200 13.83 23.77 -0.13
C PHE A 200 13.89 22.71 0.96
N SER A 201 12.74 22.42 1.57
CA SER A 201 12.60 21.30 2.51
C SER A 201 12.22 20.00 1.81
N ARG A 202 11.42 20.10 0.73
CA ARG A 202 10.99 18.96 -0.08
C ARG A 202 11.00 19.31 -1.56
N LEU A 203 11.28 18.32 -2.41
CA LEU A 203 11.16 18.45 -3.86
C LEU A 203 10.45 17.21 -4.42
N ILE A 204 9.40 17.45 -5.18
CA ILE A 204 8.72 16.45 -6.00
C ILE A 204 9.19 16.67 -7.43
N TYR A 205 9.74 15.63 -8.06
CA TYR A 205 9.97 15.58 -9.49
C TYR A 205 9.12 14.49 -10.12
N ILE A 206 8.21 14.87 -11.01
CA ILE A 206 7.32 13.96 -11.74
C ILE A 206 7.84 13.81 -13.16
N ASP A 207 8.07 12.56 -13.58
CA ASP A 207 8.52 12.24 -14.95
C ASP A 207 7.80 11.01 -15.51
N ASN A 208 7.94 10.81 -16.81
CA ASN A 208 7.63 9.57 -17.50
C ASN A 208 8.92 8.72 -17.52
N PRO A 209 8.97 7.54 -16.86
CA PRO A 209 10.18 6.71 -16.80
C PRO A 209 10.65 6.15 -18.16
N LEU A 210 9.85 6.32 -19.23
CA LEU A 210 10.24 6.02 -20.61
C LEU A 210 10.83 7.23 -21.36
N SER A 211 10.94 8.40 -20.72
CA SER A 211 11.64 9.55 -21.29
C SER A 211 13.15 9.28 -21.30
N GLU A 212 13.86 9.78 -22.32
CA GLU A 212 15.32 9.66 -22.40
C GLU A 212 16.00 10.27 -21.16
N SER A 213 15.41 11.31 -20.57
CA SER A 213 15.94 12.06 -19.45
C SER A 213 15.66 11.46 -18.06
N ALA A 214 14.65 10.60 -17.90
CA ALA A 214 14.21 10.15 -16.57
C ALA A 214 15.28 9.38 -15.79
N THR A 215 16.04 8.53 -16.48
CA THR A 215 17.09 7.72 -15.84
C THR A 215 18.29 8.59 -15.45
N ASP A 216 18.64 9.55 -16.31
CA ASP A 216 19.75 10.46 -16.08
C ASP A 216 19.42 11.43 -14.94
N HIS A 217 18.21 12.00 -14.94
CA HIS A 217 17.72 12.82 -13.83
C HIS A 217 17.68 12.06 -12.51
N LEU A 218 17.25 10.79 -12.51
CA LEU A 218 17.29 9.98 -11.30
C LEU A 218 18.72 9.80 -10.77
N ASN A 219 19.68 9.56 -11.66
CA ASN A 219 21.09 9.41 -11.30
C ASN A 219 21.66 10.73 -10.74
N ASP A 220 21.35 11.86 -11.38
CA ASP A 220 21.75 13.19 -10.94
C ASP A 220 21.17 13.53 -9.56
N LEU A 221 19.86 13.31 -9.37
CA LEU A 221 19.18 13.52 -8.10
C LEU A 221 19.81 12.65 -6.99
N ARG A 222 20.12 11.38 -7.28
CA ARG A 222 20.78 10.48 -6.33
C ARG A 222 22.20 10.89 -6.02
N GLN A 223 22.94 11.39 -7.01
CA GLN A 223 24.28 11.91 -6.81
C GLN A 223 24.27 13.17 -5.93
N LEU A 224 23.28 14.05 -6.11
CA LEU A 224 23.13 15.31 -5.38
C LEU A 224 22.61 15.11 -3.95
N TYR A 225 21.58 14.29 -3.77
CA TYR A 225 20.83 14.21 -2.51
C TYR A 225 20.98 12.88 -1.76
N GLY A 226 21.64 11.89 -2.36
CA GLY A 226 21.98 10.62 -1.72
C GLY A 226 20.77 9.86 -1.18
N GLU A 227 20.84 9.48 0.11
CA GLU A 227 19.79 8.71 0.80
C GLU A 227 18.45 9.46 0.96
N ASN A 228 18.39 10.76 0.64
CA ASN A 228 17.17 11.54 0.75
C ASN A 228 16.26 11.44 -0.49
N VAL A 229 16.67 10.68 -1.52
CA VAL A 229 15.88 10.45 -2.74
C VAL A 229 15.03 9.19 -2.59
N TYR A 230 13.72 9.36 -2.69
CA TYR A 230 12.72 8.30 -2.70
C TYR A 230 12.10 8.20 -4.10
N THR A 231 11.89 6.98 -4.59
CA THR A 231 11.33 6.74 -5.92
C THR A 231 10.00 6.00 -5.80
N PHE A 232 8.98 6.50 -6.48
CA PHE A 232 7.63 5.96 -6.45
C PHE A 232 7.10 5.77 -7.87
N ALA A 233 6.83 4.52 -8.26
CA ALA A 233 6.20 4.22 -9.53
C ALA A 233 4.68 4.21 -9.38
N PHE A 234 4.00 4.93 -10.26
CA PHE A 234 2.55 4.93 -10.42
C PHE A 234 2.20 4.20 -11.72
N ASN A 235 0.92 4.08 -12.05
CA ASN A 235 0.53 3.31 -13.23
C ASN A 235 1.12 3.90 -14.51
N THR A 236 1.42 5.19 -14.51
CA THR A 236 1.71 5.91 -15.76
C THR A 236 2.76 7.02 -15.63
N PHE A 237 3.33 7.20 -14.44
CA PHE A 237 4.43 8.13 -14.18
C PHE A 237 5.29 7.63 -13.03
N ILE A 238 6.43 8.27 -12.84
CA ILE A 238 7.29 8.07 -11.68
C ILE A 238 7.43 9.40 -10.93
N VAL A 239 7.51 9.31 -9.60
CA VAL A 239 7.83 10.45 -8.75
C VAL A 239 9.14 10.19 -8.03
N PHE A 240 10.02 11.18 -8.11
CA PHE A 240 11.21 11.29 -7.30
C PHE A 240 10.94 12.33 -6.22
N LEU A 241 10.90 11.88 -4.97
CA LEU A 241 10.72 12.73 -3.80
C LEU A 241 12.06 12.92 -3.09
N ILE A 242 12.45 14.16 -2.89
CA ILE A 242 13.55 14.55 -2.01
C ILE A 242 12.92 15.13 -0.76
N SER A 243 13.28 14.63 0.42
CA SER A 243 12.81 15.22 1.68
C SER A 243 13.95 15.37 2.67
N PHE A 244 14.06 16.57 3.25
CA PHE A 244 14.98 16.89 4.34
C PHE A 244 14.25 16.99 5.68
N ASP A 245 13.04 16.45 5.77
CA ASP A 245 12.30 16.41 7.04
C ASP A 245 13.16 15.79 8.13
N LYS A 246 13.11 16.37 9.33
CA LYS A 246 13.77 15.78 10.50
C LYS A 246 13.28 14.34 10.60
N LYS A 247 14.21 13.37 10.55
CA LYS A 247 13.96 12.00 10.97
C LYS A 247 13.28 12.09 12.34
N ILE A 248 11.97 11.83 12.36
CA ILE A 248 11.22 11.68 13.60
C ILE A 248 11.95 10.59 14.38
N ASP A 249 12.26 10.82 15.67
CA ASP A 249 12.96 9.81 16.45
C ASP A 249 12.24 8.48 16.29
N ASN A 250 12.99 7.48 15.83
CA ASN A 250 12.49 6.14 15.62
C ASN A 250 11.84 5.63 16.91
N ILE A 251 10.73 4.90 16.76
CA ILE A 251 10.12 4.15 17.85
C ILE A 251 10.41 2.68 17.66
N ASP A 252 10.49 1.95 18.76
CA ASP A 252 10.63 0.49 18.72
C ASP A 252 9.30 -0.14 18.25
N TYR A 253 9.17 -0.28 16.94
CA TYR A 253 7.96 -0.70 16.24
C TYR A 253 8.26 -1.76 15.17
N THR A 254 7.42 -2.79 15.10
CA THR A 254 7.39 -3.73 13.98
C THR A 254 5.95 -4.10 13.62
N ASN A 255 5.64 -4.09 12.32
CA ASN A 255 4.40 -4.61 11.76
C ASN A 255 4.65 -6.00 11.17
N TYR A 256 4.11 -7.03 11.80
CA TYR A 256 4.26 -8.39 11.33
C TYR A 256 3.28 -8.69 10.19
N VAL A 257 3.81 -9.18 9.07
CA VAL A 257 3.03 -9.47 7.85
C VAL A 257 2.83 -10.98 7.74
N VAL A 258 1.61 -11.44 8.01
CA VAL A 258 1.27 -12.87 8.01
C VAL A 258 1.13 -13.39 6.57
N THR A 259 1.89 -14.44 6.26
CA THR A 259 1.95 -15.03 4.92
C THR A 259 1.91 -16.56 4.91
N HIS A 260 1.13 -17.13 3.99
CA HIS A 260 0.97 -18.58 3.80
C HIS A 260 1.35 -19.03 2.38
N LYS A 261 1.94 -18.14 1.57
CA LYS A 261 2.37 -18.42 0.19
C LYS A 261 3.43 -17.41 -0.25
N PRO A 262 4.15 -17.65 -1.36
CA PRO A 262 5.09 -16.68 -1.91
C PRO A 262 4.45 -15.31 -2.11
N PHE A 263 5.18 -14.27 -1.71
CA PHE A 263 4.77 -12.87 -1.82
C PHE A 263 6.03 -11.99 -1.86
N GLN A 264 6.05 -10.95 -2.69
CA GLN A 264 7.11 -9.95 -2.60
C GLN A 264 6.73 -8.88 -1.59
N ILE A 265 7.46 -8.81 -0.47
CA ILE A 265 7.33 -7.68 0.46
C ILE A 265 8.16 -6.52 -0.07
N ASN A 266 7.51 -5.60 -0.80
CA ASN A 266 8.04 -4.26 -1.09
C ASN A 266 7.56 -3.27 -0.04
N CYS A 267 7.78 -3.58 1.24
CA CYS A 267 7.39 -2.74 2.36
C CYS A 267 8.63 -2.17 3.05
N GLY A 268 8.45 -1.09 3.81
CA GLY A 268 9.53 -0.47 4.57
C GLY A 268 10.15 -1.40 5.62
N LYS A 269 11.29 -1.01 6.17
CA LYS A 269 12.06 -1.74 7.20
C LYS A 269 11.22 -2.15 8.43
N GLU A 270 10.12 -1.46 8.68
CA GLU A 270 9.20 -1.71 9.79
C GLU A 270 8.26 -2.92 9.55
N TYR A 271 8.24 -3.49 8.34
CA TYR A 271 7.40 -4.64 8.00
C TYR A 271 8.21 -5.94 8.04
N SER A 272 7.81 -6.86 8.91
CA SER A 272 8.51 -8.14 9.11
C SER A 272 7.63 -9.33 8.71
N PRO A 273 7.97 -10.08 7.65
CA PRO A 273 7.22 -11.27 7.25
C PRO A 273 7.26 -12.38 8.32
N ILE A 274 6.13 -13.03 8.54
CA ILE A 274 6.01 -14.28 9.29
C ILE A 274 5.25 -15.34 8.50
N CYS A 275 5.93 -16.46 8.22
CA CYS A 275 5.37 -17.61 7.52
C CYS A 275 4.50 -18.45 8.47
N VAL A 276 3.30 -18.81 8.00
CA VAL A 276 2.33 -19.63 8.72
C VAL A 276 1.80 -20.78 7.87
N GLY A 277 1.13 -21.74 8.51
CA GLY A 277 0.38 -22.80 7.83
C GLY A 277 1.26 -23.75 7.01
N GLY A 278 2.49 -23.97 7.46
CA GLY A 278 3.47 -24.84 6.79
C GLY A 278 4.22 -24.21 5.62
N TYR A 279 3.93 -22.95 5.26
CA TYR A 279 4.73 -22.21 4.29
C TYR A 279 6.13 -21.91 4.85
N LYS A 280 7.16 -21.99 4.02
CA LYS A 280 8.56 -21.77 4.42
C LYS A 280 9.27 -20.84 3.46
N HIS A 281 10.04 -19.92 4.04
CA HIS A 281 10.92 -19.00 3.32
C HIS A 281 12.20 -18.80 4.13
N THR A 282 13.36 -18.85 3.45
CA THR A 282 14.68 -18.91 4.11
C THR A 282 14.99 -17.68 4.97
N ASN A 283 14.54 -16.50 4.54
CA ASN A 283 14.91 -15.23 5.15
C ASN A 283 13.81 -14.60 6.01
N TRP A 284 12.70 -15.31 6.23
CA TRP A 284 11.54 -14.78 6.94
C TRP A 284 11.34 -15.48 8.28
N LEU A 285 10.56 -14.84 9.17
CA LEU A 285 10.15 -15.48 10.41
C LEU A 285 9.24 -16.68 10.10
N SER A 286 9.18 -17.62 11.03
CA SER A 286 8.33 -18.80 10.93
C SER A 286 7.72 -19.05 12.29
N GLU A 287 6.40 -19.24 12.31
CA GLU A 287 5.66 -19.57 13.53
C GLU A 287 6.08 -20.91 14.15
N GLU A 288 6.80 -21.77 13.43
CA GLU A 288 7.27 -23.09 13.92
C GLU A 288 8.45 -22.99 14.91
N LYS A 289 9.11 -21.83 15.02
CA LYS A 289 10.30 -21.64 15.87
C LYS A 289 9.93 -21.11 17.25
N GLY A 290 10.67 -21.45 18.30
CA GLY A 290 10.40 -20.90 19.65
C GLY A 290 9.08 -21.40 20.26
N GLU A 291 8.48 -20.63 21.16
CA GLU A 291 7.19 -20.98 21.78
C GLU A 291 6.05 -20.72 20.80
N ASN A 292 5.23 -21.73 20.50
CA ASN A 292 4.26 -21.63 19.41
C ASN A 292 3.06 -22.57 19.58
N ILE A 293 2.05 -22.33 18.73
CA ILE A 293 0.84 -23.14 18.57
C ILE A 293 0.56 -23.40 17.07
N HIS A 294 1.62 -23.55 16.26
CA HIS A 294 1.48 -23.63 14.79
C HIS A 294 0.56 -24.78 14.32
N SER A 295 0.46 -25.85 15.12
CA SER A 295 -0.40 -27.01 14.84
C SER A 295 -1.88 -26.66 14.78
N TYR A 296 -2.29 -25.50 15.30
CA TYR A 296 -3.67 -25.02 15.29
C TYR A 296 -3.99 -24.10 14.10
N ASN A 297 -3.07 -23.87 13.16
CA ASN A 297 -3.28 -22.91 12.07
C ASN A 297 -4.48 -23.27 11.18
N ASP A 298 -4.77 -24.56 11.03
CA ASP A 298 -5.96 -25.04 10.29
C ASP A 298 -7.28 -24.82 11.04
N ARG A 299 -7.24 -24.49 12.34
CA ARG A 299 -8.41 -24.21 13.20
C ARG A 299 -8.60 -22.72 13.54
N ILE A 300 -7.52 -21.98 13.80
CA ILE A 300 -7.55 -20.58 14.26
C ILE A 300 -6.77 -19.60 13.38
N ASN A 301 -6.37 -20.02 12.18
CA ASN A 301 -5.78 -19.16 11.15
C ASN A 301 -4.61 -18.29 11.67
N GLU A 302 -4.62 -16.98 11.39
CA GLU A 302 -3.54 -16.04 11.71
C GLU A 302 -3.33 -15.83 13.22
N CYS A 303 -4.21 -16.36 14.08
CA CYS A 303 -4.01 -16.33 15.52
C CYS A 303 -2.75 -17.11 15.96
N THR A 304 -2.29 -18.09 15.16
CA THR A 304 -1.03 -18.78 15.45
C THR A 304 0.18 -17.85 15.30
N ALA A 305 0.19 -16.95 14.31
CA ALA A 305 1.18 -15.88 14.20
C ALA A 305 1.04 -14.88 15.36
N LEU A 306 -0.18 -14.49 15.72
CA LEU A 306 -0.41 -13.59 16.85
C LEU A 306 0.18 -14.16 18.16
N TYR A 307 -0.06 -15.44 18.44
CA TYR A 307 0.51 -16.13 19.61
C TYR A 307 2.04 -16.13 19.54
N TRP A 308 2.61 -16.45 18.38
CA TRP A 308 4.05 -16.45 18.20
C TRP A 308 4.66 -15.07 18.47
N ILE A 309 4.06 -14.01 17.94
CA ILE A 309 4.48 -12.62 18.17
C ILE A 309 4.39 -12.30 19.67
N TRP A 310 3.32 -12.71 20.34
CA TRP A 310 3.16 -12.50 21.78
C TRP A 310 4.30 -13.12 22.59
N LYS A 311 4.73 -14.35 22.27
CA LYS A 311 5.72 -15.08 23.08
C LYS A 311 7.18 -14.83 22.71
N ASN A 312 7.47 -14.49 21.46
CA ASN A 312 8.84 -14.51 20.95
C ASN A 312 9.43 -13.13 20.63
N THR A 313 8.66 -12.06 20.80
CA THR A 313 9.04 -10.70 20.38
C THR A 313 8.88 -9.70 21.52
N LYS A 314 9.51 -8.51 21.42
CA LYS A 314 9.62 -7.57 22.55
C LYS A 314 9.45 -6.10 22.18
N GLU A 315 9.10 -5.80 20.93
CA GLU A 315 8.97 -4.42 20.46
C GLU A 315 7.90 -3.69 21.27
N GLN A 316 8.14 -2.42 21.58
CA GLN A 316 7.22 -1.58 22.35
C GLN A 316 5.88 -1.35 21.64
N TYR A 317 5.91 -1.25 20.32
CA TYR A 317 4.73 -1.14 19.47
C TYR A 317 4.71 -2.27 18.45
N VAL A 318 3.54 -2.84 18.25
CA VAL A 318 3.38 -4.06 17.45
C VAL A 318 2.20 -3.91 16.53
N GLY A 319 2.42 -4.21 15.26
CA GLY A 319 1.39 -4.34 14.25
C GLY A 319 1.21 -5.78 13.78
N LEU A 320 0.00 -6.12 13.33
CA LEU A 320 -0.27 -7.33 12.57
C LEU A 320 -1.05 -6.97 11.31
N SER A 321 -0.53 -7.39 10.16
CA SER A 321 -1.10 -7.17 8.83
C SER A 321 -1.12 -8.47 8.04
N HIS A 322 -1.94 -8.55 7.00
CA HIS A 322 -1.92 -9.68 6.05
C HIS A 322 -0.96 -9.39 4.92
N TYR A 323 -0.43 -10.44 4.28
CA TYR A 323 0.44 -10.28 3.09
C TYR A 323 -0.17 -9.40 1.98
N ARG A 324 -1.50 -9.33 1.85
CA ARG A 324 -2.19 -8.51 0.82
C ARG A 324 -3.03 -7.36 1.36
N ARG A 325 -3.02 -7.13 2.68
CA ARG A 325 -3.81 -6.06 3.31
C ARG A 325 -2.94 -5.23 4.23
N PHE A 326 -2.78 -3.97 3.87
CA PHE A 326 -1.95 -3.00 4.59
C PHE A 326 -2.79 -1.80 5.03
N PHE A 327 -2.40 -1.18 6.14
CA PHE A 327 -2.91 0.11 6.57
C PHE A 327 -2.37 1.23 5.69
N TYR A 328 -3.21 2.23 5.40
CA TYR A 328 -2.82 3.44 4.69
C TYR A 328 -3.13 4.68 5.54
N ASN A 329 -2.29 5.72 5.49
CA ASN A 329 -2.47 6.92 6.34
C ASN A 329 -3.65 7.80 5.89
N SER A 330 -4.25 7.51 4.74
CA SER A 330 -5.43 8.20 4.20
C SER A 330 -6.18 7.29 3.22
N ALA A 331 -7.31 7.76 2.69
CA ALA A 331 -8.08 7.04 1.66
C ALA A 331 -7.29 6.74 0.37
N TYR A 332 -6.13 7.37 0.17
CA TYR A 332 -5.24 7.11 -0.94
C TYR A 332 -4.47 5.78 -0.77
N LYS A 333 -5.02 4.68 -1.30
CA LYS A 333 -4.49 3.31 -1.10
C LYS A 333 -3.30 2.98 -2.02
N HIS A 334 -2.28 3.83 -2.03
CA HIS A 334 -1.03 3.61 -2.76
C HIS A 334 0.11 3.22 -1.80
N GLU A 335 1.09 2.44 -2.26
CA GLU A 335 2.11 1.83 -1.40
C GLU A 335 2.92 2.84 -0.58
N ILE A 336 3.13 4.01 -1.15
CA ILE A 336 3.84 5.15 -0.53
C ILE A 336 3.11 5.72 0.68
N ASN A 337 1.79 5.51 0.72
CA ASN A 337 0.93 5.95 1.78
C ASN A 337 0.64 4.82 2.78
N ARG A 338 1.35 3.69 2.67
CA ARG A 338 1.29 2.66 3.71
C ARG A 338 1.67 3.25 5.07
N LEU A 339 1.12 2.65 6.12
CA LEU A 339 1.38 3.08 7.48
C LEU A 339 2.87 3.00 7.79
N SER A 340 3.45 4.15 8.12
CA SER A 340 4.88 4.29 8.43
C SER A 340 5.13 4.31 9.94
N GLU A 341 6.36 3.97 10.34
CA GLU A 341 6.85 4.14 11.71
C GLU A 341 6.56 5.56 12.27
N SER A 342 6.82 6.59 11.45
CA SER A 342 6.57 7.99 11.82
C SER A 342 5.10 8.29 12.10
N THR A 343 4.18 7.74 11.30
CA THR A 343 2.75 7.92 11.50
C THR A 343 2.25 7.17 12.73
N VAL A 344 2.78 5.96 12.98
CA VAL A 344 2.46 5.20 14.20
C VAL A 344 2.85 6.00 15.44
N LYS A 345 4.05 6.60 15.48
CA LYS A 345 4.46 7.48 16.58
C LYS A 345 3.51 8.65 16.77
N ARG A 346 3.19 9.37 15.69
CA ARG A 346 2.29 10.52 15.74
C ARG A 346 0.92 10.15 16.31
N ILE A 347 0.37 9.00 15.94
CA ILE A 347 -0.95 8.56 16.38
C ILE A 347 -0.90 8.01 17.82
N LEU A 348 -0.07 7.00 18.08
CA LEU A 348 -0.08 6.26 19.34
C LEU A 348 0.65 7.00 20.47
N VAL A 349 1.80 7.62 20.16
CA VAL A 349 2.64 8.29 21.16
C VAL A 349 2.18 9.72 21.36
N ASP A 350 2.23 10.54 20.31
CA ASP A 350 1.97 11.97 20.42
C ASP A 350 0.47 12.26 20.57
N GLY A 351 -0.35 11.56 19.76
CA GLY A 351 -1.81 11.62 19.80
C GLY A 351 -2.45 10.90 20.98
N LYS A 352 -1.67 10.09 21.74
CA LYS A 352 -2.13 9.32 22.90
C LYS A 352 -3.34 8.41 22.59
N VAL A 353 -3.40 7.90 21.37
CA VAL A 353 -4.32 6.85 20.94
C VAL A 353 -3.80 5.50 21.43
N GLN A 354 -4.70 4.57 21.80
CA GLN A 354 -4.29 3.27 22.31
C GLN A 354 -4.07 2.24 21.20
N ILE A 355 -4.92 2.25 20.17
CA ILE A 355 -4.96 1.22 19.13
C ILE A 355 -5.28 1.86 17.78
N ILE A 356 -4.56 1.45 16.74
CA ILE A 356 -4.93 1.66 15.34
C ILE A 356 -5.61 0.40 14.83
N LEU A 357 -6.77 0.55 14.19
CA LEU A 357 -7.53 -0.56 13.61
C LEU A 357 -7.98 -0.24 12.19
N PRO A 358 -8.42 -1.26 11.43
CA PRO A 358 -9.05 -1.01 10.14
C PRO A 358 -10.29 -0.14 10.31
N SER A 359 -10.66 0.63 9.29
CA SER A 359 -11.96 1.30 9.28
C SER A 359 -13.09 0.33 9.62
N LEU A 360 -13.96 0.74 10.54
CA LEU A 360 -15.03 -0.10 11.05
C LEU A 360 -15.97 -0.51 9.91
N LEU A 361 -16.15 -1.82 9.69
CA LEU A 361 -17.12 -2.28 8.71
C LEU A 361 -18.53 -2.26 9.33
N ILE A 362 -19.47 -1.66 8.60
CA ILE A 362 -20.91 -1.80 8.83
C ILE A 362 -21.48 -2.81 7.82
N MET A 363 -21.99 -3.92 8.32
CA MET A 363 -22.52 -5.03 7.53
C MET A 363 -24.03 -4.89 7.32
N GLY A 364 -24.52 -5.43 6.20
CA GLY A 364 -25.95 -5.54 5.92
C GLY A 364 -26.65 -6.69 6.64
N TYR A 365 -25.92 -7.44 7.46
CA TYR A 365 -26.36 -8.65 8.20
C TYR A 365 -25.49 -8.81 9.45
N SER A 366 -25.84 -9.74 10.34
CA SER A 366 -25.10 -9.90 11.60
C SER A 366 -23.72 -10.54 11.39
N VAL A 367 -22.81 -10.34 12.35
CA VAL A 367 -21.51 -11.04 12.38
C VAL A 367 -21.75 -12.55 12.43
N MET A 368 -22.72 -13.01 13.20
CA MET A 368 -23.11 -14.41 13.28
C MET A 368 -23.57 -14.96 11.92
N ASP A 369 -24.41 -14.23 11.18
CA ASP A 369 -24.87 -14.64 9.85
C ASP A 369 -23.72 -14.68 8.83
N ASN A 370 -22.72 -13.80 8.96
CA ASN A 370 -21.52 -13.84 8.13
C ASN A 370 -20.72 -15.14 8.33
N ILE A 371 -20.51 -15.49 9.59
CA ILE A 371 -19.78 -16.71 9.96
C ILE A 371 -20.58 -17.92 9.47
N ARG A 372 -21.90 -17.95 9.75
CA ARG A 372 -22.82 -19.02 9.33
C ARG A 372 -22.80 -19.25 7.82
N ALA A 373 -22.84 -18.18 7.02
CA ALA A 373 -22.75 -18.27 5.56
C ALA A 373 -21.44 -18.90 5.07
N THR A 374 -20.38 -18.85 5.87
CA THR A 374 -19.04 -19.37 5.53
C THR A 374 -18.84 -20.80 6.01
N VAL A 375 -19.31 -21.14 7.22
CA VAL A 375 -19.01 -22.42 7.87
C VAL A 375 -20.21 -23.34 8.04
N SER A 376 -21.41 -22.97 7.55
CA SER A 376 -22.70 -23.65 7.77
C SER A 376 -23.27 -23.52 9.19
N ASP A 377 -24.58 -23.75 9.30
CA ASP A 377 -25.37 -23.63 10.54
C ASP A 377 -24.78 -24.43 11.69
N ARG A 378 -24.52 -25.73 11.48
CA ARG A 378 -24.02 -26.64 12.52
C ARG A 378 -22.75 -26.10 13.18
N TYR A 379 -21.70 -25.84 12.39
CA TYR A 379 -20.41 -25.42 12.94
C TYR A 379 -20.49 -24.03 13.55
N CYS A 380 -21.27 -23.13 12.96
CA CYS A 380 -21.47 -21.79 13.50
C CYS A 380 -22.11 -21.85 14.88
N ASP A 381 -23.19 -22.62 15.04
CA ASP A 381 -23.93 -22.76 16.29
C ASP A 381 -23.07 -23.48 17.36
N GLU A 382 -22.42 -24.60 17.02
CA GLU A 382 -21.51 -25.31 17.94
C GLU A 382 -20.33 -24.42 18.40
N GLY A 383 -19.72 -23.67 17.47
CA GLY A 383 -18.62 -22.76 17.79
C GLY A 383 -19.05 -21.62 18.71
N TYR A 384 -20.23 -21.05 18.48
CA TYR A 384 -20.80 -20.00 19.33
C TYR A 384 -21.10 -20.51 20.74
N ASP A 385 -21.69 -21.70 20.87
CA ASP A 385 -22.03 -22.28 22.17
C ASP A 385 -20.77 -22.58 23.00
N ILE A 386 -19.73 -23.15 22.37
CA ILE A 386 -18.44 -23.40 23.01
C ILE A 386 -17.79 -22.11 23.49
N LEU A 387 -17.72 -21.09 22.63
CA LEU A 387 -17.11 -19.80 22.99
C LEU A 387 -17.91 -19.08 24.06
N SER A 388 -19.24 -19.04 23.95
CA SER A 388 -20.14 -18.43 24.96
C SER A 388 -19.92 -19.06 26.33
N LYS A 389 -19.83 -20.40 26.38
CA LYS A 389 -19.55 -21.14 27.61
C LYS A 389 -18.19 -20.79 28.19
N LEU A 390 -17.12 -20.89 27.41
CA LEU A 390 -15.76 -20.65 27.90
C LEU A 390 -15.55 -19.19 28.34
N ILE A 391 -16.11 -18.23 27.60
CA ILE A 391 -16.08 -16.81 27.98
C ILE A 391 -16.88 -16.61 29.28
N GLY A 392 -18.06 -17.20 29.41
CA GLY A 392 -18.86 -17.13 30.64
C GLY A 392 -18.17 -17.72 31.87
N GLU A 393 -17.38 -18.78 31.69
CA GLU A 393 -16.63 -19.44 32.78
C GLU A 393 -15.36 -18.67 33.19
N ARG A 394 -14.63 -18.10 32.22
CA ARG A 394 -13.27 -17.57 32.45
C ARG A 394 -13.20 -16.04 32.46
N CYS A 395 -14.05 -15.39 31.69
CA CYS A 395 -14.06 -13.95 31.49
C CYS A 395 -15.51 -13.42 31.43
N PRO A 396 -16.34 -13.65 32.48
CA PRO A 396 -17.78 -13.41 32.43
C PRO A 396 -18.15 -11.97 32.05
N ASP A 397 -17.32 -10.99 32.43
CA ASP A 397 -17.51 -9.58 32.10
C ASP A 397 -17.50 -9.29 30.58
N TYR A 398 -17.04 -10.23 29.74
CA TYR A 398 -17.03 -10.10 28.27
C TYR A 398 -18.23 -10.76 27.59
N LEU A 399 -19.05 -11.53 28.31
CA LEU A 399 -20.11 -12.33 27.67
C LEU A 399 -21.14 -11.43 26.97
N ASP A 400 -21.56 -10.35 27.62
CA ASP A 400 -22.48 -9.36 27.02
C ASP A 400 -21.89 -8.67 25.79
N SER A 401 -20.59 -8.36 25.85
CA SER A 401 -19.86 -7.77 24.72
C SER A 401 -19.77 -8.75 23.55
N PHE A 402 -19.48 -10.03 23.83
CA PHE A 402 -19.44 -11.10 22.83
C PHE A 402 -20.80 -11.28 22.15
N MET A 403 -21.87 -11.47 22.92
CA MET A 403 -23.23 -11.63 22.39
C MET A 403 -23.67 -10.41 21.56
N CYS A 404 -23.36 -9.21 22.03
CA CYS A 404 -23.70 -7.99 21.31
C CYS A 404 -22.97 -7.88 19.97
N VAL A 405 -21.70 -8.27 19.89
CA VAL A 405 -20.95 -8.24 18.64
C VAL A 405 -21.45 -9.31 17.67
N MET A 406 -21.68 -10.54 18.15
CA MET A 406 -22.18 -11.63 17.29
C MET A 406 -23.54 -11.31 16.67
N ASN A 407 -24.46 -10.73 17.45
CA ASN A 407 -25.79 -10.34 16.97
C ASN A 407 -25.81 -8.97 16.27
N GLY A 408 -24.72 -8.21 16.34
CA GLY A 408 -24.57 -6.90 15.73
C GLY A 408 -24.02 -6.98 14.30
N ASN A 409 -23.85 -5.82 13.68
CA ASN A 409 -23.38 -5.69 12.29
C ASN A 409 -22.10 -4.84 12.16
N LEU A 410 -21.39 -4.59 13.26
CA LEU A 410 -20.17 -3.79 13.30
C LEU A 410 -18.97 -4.70 13.54
N LEU A 411 -17.93 -4.58 12.71
CA LEU A 411 -16.78 -5.48 12.76
C LEU A 411 -15.47 -4.80 12.32
N TYR A 412 -14.45 -4.87 13.17
CA TYR A 412 -13.06 -4.70 12.76
C TYR A 412 -12.54 -6.03 12.19
N ARG A 413 -12.35 -6.09 10.87
CA ARG A 413 -12.05 -7.35 10.16
C ARG A 413 -10.57 -7.70 10.14
N CYS A 414 -10.28 -8.94 9.75
CA CYS A 414 -8.95 -9.42 9.36
C CYS A 414 -7.94 -9.50 10.52
N ASN A 415 -8.30 -9.46 11.80
CA ASN A 415 -7.32 -9.52 12.89
C ASN A 415 -6.17 -8.49 12.79
N MET A 416 -6.36 -7.39 12.05
CA MET A 416 -5.32 -6.39 11.82
C MET A 416 -5.37 -5.32 12.90
N PHE A 417 -4.21 -4.90 13.39
CA PHE A 417 -4.10 -3.85 14.40
C PHE A 417 -2.69 -3.25 14.41
N VAL A 418 -2.54 -2.09 15.05
CA VAL A 418 -1.27 -1.61 15.61
C VAL A 418 -1.52 -1.06 17.01
N CYS A 419 -0.77 -1.53 18.02
CA CYS A 419 -0.95 -1.08 19.40
C CYS A 419 0.36 -1.16 20.20
N SER A 420 0.33 -0.70 21.46
CA SER A 420 1.45 -0.91 22.37
C SER A 420 1.51 -2.36 22.85
N ARG A 421 2.72 -2.83 23.17
CA ARG A 421 2.97 -4.15 23.77
C ARG A 421 2.09 -4.42 24.99
N ILE A 422 1.90 -3.42 25.84
CA ILE A 422 1.08 -3.54 27.06
C ILE A 422 -0.38 -3.91 26.72
N ILE A 423 -0.92 -3.36 25.62
CA ILE A 423 -2.27 -3.69 25.17
C ILE A 423 -2.28 -5.07 24.53
N LEU A 424 -1.31 -5.36 23.67
CA LEU A 424 -1.18 -6.66 23.02
C LEU A 424 -1.11 -7.79 24.04
N ASP A 425 -0.28 -7.65 25.09
CA ASP A 425 -0.10 -8.69 26.11
C ASP A 425 -1.41 -8.96 26.86
N LYS A 426 -2.17 -7.90 27.21
CA LYS A 426 -3.49 -8.05 27.84
C LYS A 426 -4.52 -8.70 26.91
N TYR A 427 -4.53 -8.29 25.64
CA TYR A 427 -5.41 -8.85 24.64
C TYR A 427 -5.12 -10.33 24.41
N CYS A 428 -3.85 -10.71 24.24
CA CYS A 428 -3.45 -12.09 24.03
C CYS A 428 -3.69 -12.96 25.26
N ASP A 429 -3.42 -12.46 26.47
CA ASP A 429 -3.73 -13.17 27.72
C ASP A 429 -5.22 -13.50 27.80
N TRP A 430 -6.09 -12.52 27.50
CA TRP A 430 -7.53 -12.73 27.42
C TRP A 430 -7.93 -13.70 26.30
N LEU A 431 -7.52 -13.44 25.06
CA LEU A 431 -7.92 -14.21 23.88
C LEU A 431 -7.51 -15.69 24.01
N PHE A 432 -6.25 -15.95 24.34
CA PHE A 432 -5.73 -17.31 24.44
C PHE A 432 -6.11 -18.00 25.75
N SER A 433 -6.75 -17.31 26.70
CA SER A 433 -7.34 -17.96 27.87
C SER A 433 -8.50 -18.90 27.52
N PHE A 434 -9.10 -18.79 26.33
CA PHE A 434 -10.21 -19.66 25.90
C PHE A 434 -10.10 -20.15 24.44
N LEU A 435 -9.37 -19.46 23.56
CA LEU A 435 -9.41 -19.74 22.12
C LEU A 435 -8.87 -21.13 21.74
N ILE A 436 -7.80 -21.60 22.40
CA ILE A 436 -7.19 -22.91 22.12
C ILE A 436 -8.16 -24.03 22.54
N ASP A 437 -8.69 -23.94 23.75
CA ASP A 437 -9.67 -24.91 24.26
C ASP A 437 -10.95 -24.92 23.41
N ALA A 438 -11.38 -23.76 22.90
CA ALA A 438 -12.50 -23.69 21.96
C ALA A 438 -12.19 -24.44 20.66
N ALA A 439 -10.97 -24.29 20.14
CA ALA A 439 -10.52 -25.01 18.96
C ALA A 439 -10.44 -26.52 19.19
N ASP A 440 -10.04 -26.99 20.37
CA ASP A 440 -10.00 -28.40 20.71
C ASP A 440 -11.38 -29.04 20.89
N LEU A 441 -12.32 -28.31 21.48
CA LEU A 441 -13.67 -28.80 21.78
C LEU A 441 -14.56 -28.94 20.55
N LEU A 442 -14.29 -28.18 19.47
CA LEU A 442 -15.08 -28.26 18.25
C LEU A 442 -14.71 -29.54 17.46
N ASP A 443 -15.69 -30.42 17.25
CA ASP A 443 -15.50 -31.62 16.43
C ASP A 443 -15.54 -31.27 14.94
N VAL A 444 -14.36 -31.36 14.32
CA VAL A 444 -14.15 -31.05 12.90
C VAL A 444 -13.76 -32.28 12.08
N SER A 445 -14.06 -33.49 12.58
CA SER A 445 -13.76 -34.77 11.90
C SER A 445 -14.36 -34.85 10.49
N GLU A 446 -15.61 -34.42 10.35
CA GLU A 446 -16.37 -34.41 9.09
C GLU A 446 -16.32 -33.04 8.36
N ALA A 447 -15.49 -32.11 8.84
CA ALA A 447 -15.44 -30.73 8.34
C ALA A 447 -14.58 -30.59 7.08
N ASN A 448 -15.05 -29.77 6.13
CA ASN A 448 -14.22 -29.30 5.02
C ASN A 448 -13.18 -28.24 5.47
N ALA A 449 -12.31 -27.81 4.56
CA ALA A 449 -11.23 -26.87 4.87
C ALA A 449 -11.70 -25.51 5.43
N TYR A 450 -12.88 -25.01 5.03
CA TYR A 450 -13.45 -23.77 5.58
C TYR A 450 -14.07 -24.00 6.95
N GLN A 451 -14.80 -25.11 7.11
CA GLN A 451 -15.48 -25.46 8.35
C GLN A 451 -14.51 -25.75 9.51
N LYS A 452 -13.34 -26.31 9.22
CA LYS A 452 -12.26 -26.50 10.21
C LYS A 452 -11.83 -25.20 10.89
N ARG A 453 -11.96 -24.07 10.18
CA ARG A 453 -11.53 -22.72 10.59
C ARG A 453 -12.59 -21.94 11.36
N THR A 454 -13.67 -22.60 11.78
CA THR A 454 -14.80 -21.95 12.46
C THR A 454 -14.37 -21.07 13.63
N ILE A 455 -13.50 -21.58 14.52
CA ILE A 455 -13.01 -20.79 15.65
C ILE A 455 -12.14 -19.61 15.19
N GLY A 456 -11.37 -19.76 14.10
CA GLY A 456 -10.65 -18.65 13.46
C GLY A 456 -11.57 -17.53 12.97
N TYR A 457 -12.74 -17.86 12.40
CA TYR A 457 -13.72 -16.85 11.99
C TYR A 457 -14.33 -16.08 13.17
N PHE A 458 -14.58 -16.76 14.30
CA PHE A 458 -14.96 -16.07 15.53
C PHE A 458 -13.81 -15.21 16.07
N ALA A 459 -12.57 -15.68 15.99
CA ALA A 459 -11.39 -14.95 16.43
C ALA A 459 -11.24 -13.59 15.71
N GLU A 460 -11.61 -13.50 14.43
CA GLU A 460 -11.64 -12.23 13.68
C GLU A 460 -12.51 -11.15 14.32
N ALA A 461 -13.55 -11.53 15.06
CA ALA A 461 -14.44 -10.59 15.74
C ALA A 461 -13.98 -10.20 17.16
N MET A 462 -12.95 -10.86 17.70
CA MET A 462 -12.55 -10.71 19.10
C MET A 462 -11.94 -9.35 19.42
N TRP A 463 -11.31 -8.67 18.45
CA TRP A 463 -10.92 -7.28 18.63
C TRP A 463 -12.13 -6.38 18.90
N THR A 464 -13.23 -6.58 18.17
CA THR A 464 -14.47 -5.80 18.36
C THR A 464 -15.07 -6.05 19.73
N VAL A 465 -15.06 -7.30 20.20
CA VAL A 465 -15.49 -7.69 21.55
C VAL A 465 -14.60 -7.02 22.61
N TRP A 466 -13.29 -7.11 22.44
CA TRP A 466 -12.31 -6.53 23.35
C TRP A 466 -12.48 -5.02 23.49
N ILE A 467 -12.60 -4.30 22.38
CA ILE A 467 -12.76 -2.84 22.38
C ILE A 467 -14.11 -2.43 22.97
N ARG A 468 -15.19 -3.18 22.70
CA ARG A 468 -16.48 -2.90 23.33
C ARG A 468 -16.39 -2.94 24.86
N ASN A 469 -15.56 -3.83 25.40
CA ASN A 469 -15.34 -3.97 26.83
C ASN A 469 -14.39 -2.93 27.44
N HIS A 470 -13.71 -2.13 26.62
CA HIS A 470 -12.69 -1.17 27.07
C HIS A 470 -12.93 0.22 26.50
N SER A 471 -12.73 1.25 27.32
CA SER A 471 -12.81 2.65 26.88
C SER A 471 -11.53 3.13 26.18
N TYR A 472 -11.02 2.37 25.20
CA TYR A 472 -9.85 2.75 24.42
C TYR A 472 -10.20 3.75 23.33
N LYS A 473 -9.32 4.75 23.13
CA LYS A 473 -9.35 5.57 21.92
C LYS A 473 -8.74 4.76 20.79
N VAL A 474 -9.56 4.51 19.78
CA VAL A 474 -9.19 3.84 18.54
C VAL A 474 -8.99 4.90 17.45
N TYR A 475 -7.95 4.73 16.64
CA TYR A 475 -7.77 5.48 15.40
C TYR A 475 -7.95 4.54 14.21
N GLU A 476 -8.93 4.83 13.38
CA GLU A 476 -9.29 3.98 12.26
C GLU A 476 -8.51 4.39 11.00
N LEU A 477 -7.90 3.42 10.32
CA LEU A 477 -7.21 3.62 9.06
C LEU A 477 -7.80 2.75 7.95
N PRO A 478 -7.88 3.26 6.71
CA PRO A 478 -8.27 2.45 5.57
C PRO A 478 -7.26 1.34 5.33
N VAL A 479 -7.77 0.21 4.85
CA VAL A 479 -7.01 -0.98 4.48
C VAL A 479 -7.30 -1.33 3.03
N SER A 480 -6.36 -1.95 2.30
CA SER A 480 -6.64 -2.43 0.94
C SER A 480 -7.74 -3.48 0.95
N ASP A 481 -8.78 -3.23 0.16
CA ASP A 481 -9.78 -4.24 -0.18
C ASP A 481 -9.20 -5.08 -1.33
N VAL A 482 -9.53 -6.38 -1.35
CA VAL A 482 -9.00 -7.34 -2.33
C VAL A 482 -9.51 -7.03 -3.73
#